data_AF-A0AAW9Y6E1-F1
#
_entry.id   AF-A0AAW9Y6E1-F1
#
_cell.length_a   1.000
_cell.length_b   1.000
_cell.length_c   1.000
_cell.angle_alpha   90.00
_cell.angle_beta   90.00
_cell.angle_gamma   90.00
#
_symmetry.space_group_name_H-M   'P 1'
#
loop_
_entity.id
_entity.type
_entity.pdbx_description
1 polymer ?
#
loop_
_entity_poly.entity_id
_entity_poly.type
_entity_poly.pdbx_seq_one_letter_code
_entity_poly.pdbx_strand_id
1 'polypeptide(L)'
;LRRNTQQIDTDPTLWRSGMIEVLLKASAAIAINFQHRPLLPEQEIVKTLDDGALLLSSHVLDANQILPVIKSWMPGLTVISPGFIHEQIVRDLRHLLTLMSQAPP
;
A
#
# COMPACT_ATOMS: atom_id res chain seq x y z
N LEU A 1 -36.64 0.32 8.52
CA LEU A 1 -35.56 1.24 8.11
C LEU A 1 -34.23 0.54 8.36
N ARG A 2 -33.68 -0.11 7.33
CA ARG A 2 -32.37 -0.78 7.41
C ARG A 2 -31.27 0.26 7.21
N ARG A 3 -30.36 0.33 8.16
CA ARG A 3 -28.92 0.45 7.91
C ARG A 3 -28.22 0.09 9.22
N ASN A 4 -27.81 -1.18 9.28
CA ASN A 4 -26.83 -1.65 10.25
C ASN A 4 -25.60 -0.75 10.11
N THR A 5 -25.34 0.07 11.13
CA THR A 5 -24.03 0.69 11.30
C THR A 5 -23.06 -0.48 11.47
N GLN A 6 -22.32 -0.81 10.40
CA GLN A 6 -21.31 -1.86 10.48
C GLN A 6 -20.37 -1.50 11.61
N GLN A 7 -20.36 -2.35 12.63
CA GLN A 7 -19.31 -2.40 13.62
C GLN A 7 -18.00 -2.52 12.84
N ILE A 8 -17.18 -1.49 12.91
CA ILE A 8 -15.76 -1.64 12.64
C ILE A 8 -15.25 -2.38 13.88
N ASP A 9 -15.34 -3.70 13.86
CA ASP A 9 -14.69 -4.55 14.84
C ASP A 9 -13.20 -4.58 14.51
N THR A 10 -12.55 -3.42 14.67
CA THR A 10 -11.13 -3.39 14.90
C THR A 10 -10.96 -3.58 16.40
N ASP A 11 -10.65 -4.81 16.82
CA ASP A 11 -9.70 -4.99 17.92
C ASP A 11 -8.41 -5.63 17.37
N PRO A 12 -7.54 -4.81 16.73
CA PRO A 12 -6.21 -5.17 16.29
C PRO A 12 -5.24 -4.61 17.34
N THR A 13 -5.37 -4.97 18.62
CA THR A 13 -4.41 -4.63 19.70
C THR A 13 -3.00 -5.21 19.48
N LEU A 14 -2.70 -5.65 18.25
CA LEU A 14 -1.85 -6.79 17.89
C LEU A 14 -0.86 -6.52 16.75
N TRP A 15 -0.74 -5.28 16.25
CA TRP A 15 0.44 -4.86 15.47
C TRP A 15 1.68 -4.54 16.35
N ARG A 16 1.60 -4.93 17.64
CA ARG A 16 2.72 -5.30 18.53
C ARG A 16 3.91 -4.32 18.51
N SER A 17 3.76 -3.20 19.22
CA SER A 17 4.83 -2.29 19.70
C SER A 17 6.07 -2.18 18.80
N GLY A 18 5.95 -1.58 17.62
CA GLY A 18 7.10 -1.22 16.78
C GLY A 18 6.94 -1.48 15.28
N MET A 19 5.89 -2.18 14.86
CA MET A 19 5.58 -2.34 13.45
C MET A 19 4.84 -1.11 12.90
N ILE A 20 5.08 -0.82 11.63
CA ILE A 20 4.41 0.19 10.83
C ILE A 20 3.29 -0.51 10.06
N GLU A 21 2.05 -0.14 10.36
CA GLU A 21 0.91 -0.47 9.50
C GLU A 21 0.93 0.42 8.25
N VAL A 22 0.83 -0.19 7.08
CA VAL A 22 0.75 0.47 5.78
C VAL A 22 -0.58 0.10 5.12
N LEU A 23 -1.40 1.11 4.87
CA LEU A 23 -2.66 0.97 4.14
C LEU A 23 -2.43 1.32 2.67
N LEU A 24 -2.82 0.42 1.78
CA LEU A 24 -2.63 0.57 0.34
C LEU A 24 -3.94 0.38 -0.41
N LYS A 25 -4.04 1.06 -1.56
CA LYS A 25 -5.05 0.79 -2.58
C LYS A 25 -4.38 0.16 -3.80
N ALA A 26 -4.85 -1.02 -4.17
CA ALA A 26 -4.52 -1.67 -5.43
C ALA A 26 -5.66 -1.45 -6.42
N SER A 27 -5.38 -0.86 -7.58
CA SER A 27 -6.38 -0.69 -8.65
C SER A 27 -6.95 -2.02 -9.12
N ALA A 28 -8.17 -1.99 -9.68
CA ALA A 28 -8.83 -3.19 -10.20
C ALA A 28 -7.96 -3.98 -11.20
N ALA A 29 -7.15 -3.28 -12.00
CA ALA A 29 -6.26 -3.90 -12.98
C ALA A 29 -5.20 -4.83 -12.37
N ILE A 30 -4.79 -4.57 -11.12
CA ILE A 30 -3.76 -5.36 -10.43
C ILE A 30 -4.31 -6.10 -9.20
N ALA A 31 -5.57 -5.87 -8.84
CA ALA A 31 -6.22 -6.46 -7.67
C ALA A 31 -6.09 -7.98 -7.61
N ILE A 32 -6.25 -8.64 -8.77
CA ILE A 32 -6.17 -10.10 -8.88
C ILE A 32 -4.82 -10.66 -8.40
N ASN A 33 -3.73 -9.92 -8.60
CA ASN A 33 -2.40 -10.34 -8.18
C ASN A 33 -2.27 -10.44 -6.66
N PHE A 34 -2.91 -9.53 -5.91
CA PHE A 34 -2.91 -9.49 -4.45
C PHE A 34 -3.91 -10.49 -3.84
N GLN A 35 -4.94 -10.90 -4.60
CA GLN A 35 -5.86 -11.97 -4.18
C GLN A 35 -5.22 -13.36 -4.37
N HIS A 36 -4.49 -13.56 -5.46
CA HIS A 36 -3.90 -14.86 -5.79
C HIS A 36 -2.77 -15.25 -4.84
N ARG A 37 -1.95 -14.29 -4.41
CA ARG A 37 -0.88 -14.51 -3.45
C ARG A 37 -0.60 -13.25 -2.63
N PRO A 38 -0.13 -13.39 -1.38
CA PRO A 38 0.38 -12.25 -0.63
C PRO A 38 1.66 -11.74 -1.31
N LEU A 39 1.62 -10.48 -1.75
CA LEU A 39 2.77 -9.76 -2.33
C LEU A 39 3.38 -8.77 -1.35
N LEU A 40 2.63 -8.43 -0.30
CA LEU A 40 3.04 -7.53 0.76
C LEU A 40 3.40 -8.34 2.03
N PRO A 41 4.33 -7.84 2.86
CA PRO A 41 4.56 -8.40 4.18
C PRO A 41 3.29 -8.34 5.03
N GLU A 42 2.93 -9.44 5.69
CA GLU A 42 1.73 -9.52 6.54
C GLU A 42 0.48 -8.90 5.86
N GLN A 43 0.29 -9.27 4.59
CA GLN A 43 -0.79 -8.72 3.77
C GLN A 43 -2.16 -9.17 4.28
N GLU A 44 -3.08 -8.22 4.42
CA GLU A 44 -4.49 -8.51 4.59
C GLU A 44 -5.33 -7.73 3.59
N ILE A 45 -6.40 -8.35 3.10
CA ILE A 45 -7.39 -7.68 2.27
C ILE A 45 -8.43 -7.07 3.20
N VAL A 46 -8.36 -5.75 3.37
CA VAL A 46 -9.29 -4.99 4.21
C VAL A 46 -10.68 -4.93 3.55
N LYS A 47 -10.73 -4.63 2.25
CA LYS A 47 -12.00 -4.60 1.51
C LYS A 47 -11.80 -4.68 0.00
N THR A 48 -12.73 -5.32 -0.70
CA THR A 48 -12.95 -5.09 -2.15
C THR A 48 -13.89 -3.91 -2.35
N LEU A 49 -13.48 -2.96 -3.19
CA LEU A 49 -14.27 -1.79 -3.53
C LEU A 49 -15.23 -2.10 -4.70
N ASP A 50 -16.25 -1.25 -4.88
CA ASP A 50 -17.28 -1.45 -5.90
C ASP A 50 -16.71 -1.37 -7.33
N ASP A 51 -15.59 -0.67 -7.52
CA ASP A 51 -14.86 -0.55 -8.79
C ASP A 51 -13.91 -1.75 -9.05
N GLY A 52 -13.89 -2.74 -8.16
CA GLY A 52 -13.01 -3.91 -8.23
C GLY A 52 -11.60 -3.66 -7.68
N ALA A 53 -11.28 -2.46 -7.21
CA ALA A 53 -10.03 -2.20 -6.51
C ALA A 53 -10.01 -2.87 -5.13
N LEU A 54 -8.82 -3.04 -4.55
CA LEU A 54 -8.64 -3.56 -3.20
C LEU A 54 -8.07 -2.51 -2.27
N LEU A 55 -8.62 -2.47 -1.07
CA LEU A 55 -7.99 -1.89 0.11
C LEU A 55 -7.22 -3.01 0.82
N LEU A 56 -5.93 -2.79 1.04
CA LEU A 56 -5.00 -3.75 1.62
C LEU A 56 -4.32 -3.13 2.84
N SER A 57 -4.08 -3.92 3.88
CA SER A 57 -3.14 -3.59 4.95
C SER A 57 -1.88 -4.46 4.82
N SER A 58 -0.78 -3.96 5.36
CA SER A 58 0.50 -4.64 5.44
C SER A 58 1.24 -4.13 6.67
N HIS A 59 1.94 -5.01 7.38
CA HIS A 59 2.70 -4.64 8.57
C HIS A 59 4.19 -4.91 8.33
N VAL A 60 5.02 -3.90 8.60
CA VAL A 60 6.49 -3.97 8.40
C VAL A 60 7.25 -3.36 9.55
N LEU A 61 8.47 -3.83 9.82
CA LEU A 61 9.34 -3.20 10.83
C LEU A 61 10.02 -1.93 10.30
N ASP A 62 10.23 -1.85 8.98
CA ASP A 62 10.90 -0.73 8.33
C ASP A 62 10.33 -0.49 6.91
N ALA A 63 10.31 0.76 6.46
CA ALA A 63 9.75 1.14 5.17
C ALA A 63 10.47 0.47 3.98
N ASN A 64 11.76 0.15 4.09
CA ASN A 64 12.51 -0.50 3.01
C ASN A 64 11.99 -1.91 2.68
N GLN A 65 11.23 -2.53 3.58
CA GLN A 65 10.63 -3.85 3.33
C GLN A 65 9.46 -3.78 2.33
N ILE A 66 8.77 -2.64 2.26
CA ILE A 66 7.57 -2.49 1.42
C ILE A 66 7.78 -1.57 0.22
N LEU A 67 8.70 -0.60 0.32
CA LEU A 67 9.01 0.35 -0.75
C LEU A 67 9.32 -0.29 -2.12
N PRO A 68 10.13 -1.37 -2.21
CA PRO A 68 10.43 -2.01 -3.49
C PRO A 68 9.19 -2.62 -4.16
N VAL A 69 8.31 -3.23 -3.36
CA VAL A 69 7.05 -3.80 -3.86
C VAL A 69 6.18 -2.67 -4.38
N ILE A 70 5.98 -1.61 -3.59
CA ILE A 70 5.16 -0.48 -4.01
C ILE A 70 5.62 0.10 -5.33
N LYS A 71 6.92 0.41 -5.46
CA LYS A 71 7.50 0.97 -6.69
C LYS A 71 7.31 0.06 -7.90
N SER A 72 7.43 -1.25 -7.72
CA SER A 72 7.28 -2.23 -8.81
C SER A 72 5.85 -2.32 -9.35
N TRP A 73 4.86 -1.94 -8.54
CA TRP A 73 3.44 -1.99 -8.89
C TRP A 73 2.83 -0.61 -9.20
N MET A 74 3.66 0.45 -9.27
CA MET A 74 3.18 1.77 -9.68
C MET A 74 2.80 1.79 -11.17
N PRO A 75 1.78 2.58 -11.55
CA PRO A 75 0.95 3.45 -10.69
C PRO A 75 -0.24 2.73 -10.04
N GLY A 76 -0.40 1.42 -10.27
CA GLY A 76 -1.58 0.66 -9.85
C GLY A 76 -1.68 0.41 -8.35
N LEU A 77 -0.56 0.47 -7.61
CA LEU A 77 -0.52 0.37 -6.15
C LEU A 77 -0.15 1.71 -5.53
N THR A 78 -1.01 2.22 -4.65
CA THR A 78 -0.84 3.53 -4.01
C THR A 78 -0.93 3.42 -2.49
N VAL A 79 -0.02 4.10 -1.80
CA VAL A 79 -0.04 4.21 -0.33
C VAL A 79 -1.09 5.24 0.08
N ILE A 80 -1.99 4.84 0.99
CA ILE A 80 -2.96 5.71 1.65
C ILE A 80 -2.36 6.23 2.97
N SER A 81 -1.71 5.36 3.73
CA SER A 81 -1.01 5.69 4.97
C SER A 81 0.13 4.68 5.22
N PRO A 82 1.17 5.06 5.98
CA PRO A 82 1.43 6.37 6.56
C PRO A 82 2.03 7.34 5.54
N GLY A 83 1.85 8.65 5.77
CA GLY A 83 2.28 9.70 4.82
C GLY A 83 3.77 9.69 4.50
N PHE A 84 4.63 9.35 5.47
CA PHE A 84 6.08 9.36 5.26
C PHE A 84 6.56 8.34 4.20
N ILE A 85 5.86 7.21 4.03
CA ILE A 85 6.16 6.23 2.98
C ILE A 85 5.80 6.81 1.62
N HIS A 86 4.63 7.43 1.51
CA HIS A 86 4.22 8.14 0.28
C HIS A 86 5.25 9.21 -0.10
N GLU A 87 5.67 10.03 0.86
CA GLU A 87 6.68 11.06 0.62
C GLU A 87 8.03 10.48 0.19
N GLN A 88 8.47 9.36 0.77
CA GLN A 88 9.70 8.69 0.35
C GLN A 88 9.62 8.24 -1.11
N ILE A 89 8.49 7.66 -1.54
CA ILE A 89 8.27 7.28 -2.93
C ILE A 89 8.37 8.49 -3.85
N VAL A 90 7.71 9.61 -3.50
CA VAL A 90 7.74 10.84 -4.29
C VAL A 90 9.16 11.41 -4.36
N ARG A 91 9.92 11.40 -3.26
CA ARG A 91 11.33 11.83 -3.24
C ARG A 91 12.17 10.98 -4.18
N ASP A 92 12.04 9.65 -4.10
CA ASP A 92 12.82 8.72 -4.90
C ASP A 92 12.53 8.88 -6.40
N LEU A 93 11.25 9.05 -6.77
CA LEU A 93 10.86 9.29 -8.16
C LEU A 93 11.38 10.63 -8.68
N ARG A 94 11.30 11.70 -7.88
CA ARG A 94 11.87 13.01 -8.26
C ARG A 94 13.38 12.93 -8.47
N HIS A 95 14.08 12.20 -7.60
CA HIS A 95 15.51 11.97 -7.72
C HIS A 95 15.84 11.22 -9.02
N LEU A 96 15.12 10.12 -9.31
CA LEU A 96 15.30 9.36 -10.56
C LEU A 96 15.06 10.23 -11.80
N LEU A 97 13.98 11.01 -11.82
CA LEU A 97 13.70 11.93 -12.94
C LEU A 97 14.79 12.99 -13.11
N THR A 98 15.36 13.49 -12.01
CA THR A 98 16.47 14.45 -12.04
C THR A 98 17.70 13.81 -12.66
N LEU A 99 18.05 12.58 -12.26
CA LEU A 99 19.19 11.84 -12.82
C LEU A 99 19.01 11.60 -14.33
N MET A 100 17.82 11.18 -14.76
CA MET A 100 17.52 10.94 -16.16
C MET A 100 17.58 12.22 -17.01
N SER A 101 17.22 13.38 -16.42
CA SER A 101 17.28 14.68 -17.11
C SER A 101 18.70 15.20 -17.32
N GLN A 102 19.66 14.68 -16.54
CA GLN A 102 21.07 15.10 -16.58
C GLN A 102 21.96 14.08 -17.33
N ALA A 103 21.38 13.00 -17.87
CA ALA A 103 22.12 12.03 -18.64
C ALA A 103 22.59 12.67 -19.97
N PRO A 104 23.90 12.68 -20.26
CA PRO A 104 24.37 13.12 -21.57
C PRO A 104 23.79 12.20 -22.67
N PRO A 105 23.55 12.73 -23.88
CA PRO A 105 23.02 11.97 -25.00
C PRO A 105 23.90 10.79 -25.41
#